data_AF-A0A7J5CEK6-F1
#
_entry.id   AF-A0A7J5CEK6-F1
#
_cell.length_a   1.000
_cell.length_b   1.000
_cell.length_c   1.000
_cell.angle_alpha   90.00
_cell.angle_beta   90.00
_cell.angle_gamma   90.00
#
_symmetry.space_group_name_H-M   'P 1'
#
loop_
_entity.id
_entity.type
_entity.pdbx_description
1 polymer ?
#
loop_
_entity_poly.entity_id
_entity_poly.type
_entity_poly.pdbx_seq_one_letter_code
_entity_poly.pdbx_strand_id
1 'polypeptide(L)'
;MRKAFVVTSSLLLVAFALQFVFAAVGAFTKPGGEGAYVLHSVTGMAVIPLLTLLTILFAVLARAPGRLVGLTVLPLGLVLLQALLAGLANGITDAAGVSRPFGLTVAGLHAVNGIVAVHVVVGVVRAARRLAGPAPAEVAPVTVREGEPA
;
A
#
# COMPACT_ATOMS: atom_id res chain seq x y z
N MET A 1 10.30 -3.64 17.30
CA MET A 1 9.37 -2.94 16.38
C MET A 1 8.58 -3.83 15.41
N ARG A 2 8.72 -5.16 15.42
CA ARG A 2 8.00 -6.06 14.48
C ARG A 2 6.47 -5.97 14.60
N LYS A 3 5.91 -5.90 15.82
CA LYS A 3 4.47 -5.68 16.04
C LYS A 3 3.99 -4.35 15.45
N ALA A 4 4.71 -3.26 15.70
CA ALA A 4 4.40 -1.95 15.13
C ALA A 4 4.41 -1.98 13.59
N PHE A 5 5.39 -2.65 12.98
CA PHE A 5 5.45 -2.83 11.54
C PHE A 5 4.23 -3.61 10.97
N VAL A 6 3.79 -4.68 11.66
CA VAL A 6 2.56 -5.40 11.28
C VAL A 6 1.33 -4.50 11.39
N VAL A 7 1.23 -3.72 12.46
CA VAL A 7 0.12 -2.80 12.68
C VAL A 7 0.08 -1.72 11.59
N THR A 8 1.18 -1.00 11.34
CA THR A 8 1.17 0.07 10.35
C THR A 8 0.98 -0.42 8.94
N SER A 9 1.57 -1.56 8.55
CA SER A 9 1.30 -2.16 7.24
C SER A 9 -0.16 -2.60 7.08
N SER A 10 -0.79 -3.09 8.16
CA SER A 10 -2.21 -3.46 8.13
C SER A 10 -3.11 -2.22 8.05
N LEU A 11 -2.79 -1.16 8.79
CA LEU A 11 -3.49 0.12 8.70
C LEU A 11 -3.34 0.76 7.32
N LEU A 12 -2.16 0.66 6.70
CA LEU A 12 -1.92 1.10 5.33
C LEU A 12 -2.82 0.34 4.35
N LEU A 13 -2.97 -0.98 4.51
CA LEU A 13 -3.89 -1.77 3.69
C LEU A 13 -5.34 -1.31 3.85
N VAL A 14 -5.78 -1.07 5.09
CA VAL A 14 -7.12 -0.55 5.38
C VAL A 14 -7.31 0.83 4.75
N ALA A 15 -6.33 1.72 4.83
CA ALA A 15 -6.39 3.04 4.22
C ALA A 15 -6.55 2.95 2.69
N PHE A 16 -5.80 2.07 2.03
CA PHE A 16 -6.01 1.82 0.60
C PHE A 16 -7.39 1.23 0.28
N ALA A 17 -7.94 0.34 1.11
CA ALA A 17 -9.29 -0.18 0.90
C ALA A 17 -10.35 0.94 1.04
N LEU A 18 -10.23 1.78 2.07
CA LEU A 18 -11.10 2.94 2.27
C LEU A 18 -10.95 3.98 1.14
N GLN A 19 -9.77 4.10 0.54
CA GLN A 19 -9.54 5.00 -0.60
C GLN A 19 -10.49 4.71 -1.77
N PHE A 20 -10.78 3.44 -2.06
CA PHE A 20 -11.76 3.05 -3.09
C PHE A 20 -13.19 3.38 -2.69
N VAL A 21 -13.54 3.20 -1.41
CA VAL A 21 -14.84 3.59 -0.88
C VAL A 21 -15.03 5.10 -1.03
N PHE A 22 -14.03 5.90 -0.65
CA PHE A 22 -14.08 7.35 -0.78
C PHE A 22 -14.12 7.82 -2.23
N ALA A 23 -13.43 7.11 -3.14
CA ALA A 23 -13.54 7.37 -4.58
C ALA A 23 -14.98 7.14 -5.09
N ALA A 24 -15.59 6.02 -4.68
CA ALA A 24 -16.96 5.69 -5.03
C ALA A 24 -17.95 6.71 -4.44
N VAL A 25 -17.80 7.09 -3.17
CA VAL A 25 -18.62 8.13 -2.55
C VAL A 25 -18.57 9.42 -3.37
N GLY A 26 -17.36 9.88 -3.75
CA GLY A 26 -17.22 11.06 -4.60
C GLY A 26 -17.88 10.91 -5.97
N ALA A 27 -17.72 9.75 -6.61
CA ALA A 27 -18.29 9.47 -7.93
C ALA A 27 -19.83 9.35 -7.94
N PHE A 28 -20.44 8.90 -6.84
CA PHE A 28 -21.87 8.63 -6.79
C PHE A 28 -22.69 9.72 -6.08
N THR A 29 -22.06 10.69 -5.41
CA THR A 29 -22.75 11.82 -4.73
C THR A 29 -23.44 12.74 -5.74
N LYS A 30 -24.71 13.08 -5.50
CA LYS A 30 -25.52 14.00 -6.34
C LYS A 30 -26.26 15.05 -5.49
N PRO A 31 -26.28 16.34 -5.90
CA PRO A 31 -25.48 16.90 -6.98
C PRO A 31 -23.97 16.79 -6.64
N GLY A 32 -23.15 16.52 -7.66
CA GLY A 32 -21.70 16.52 -7.50
C GLY A 32 -21.19 17.95 -7.28
N GLY A 33 -20.07 18.10 -6.57
CA GLY A 33 -19.46 19.41 -6.29
C GLY A 33 -18.03 19.27 -5.75
N GLU A 34 -17.36 20.40 -5.52
CA GLU A 34 -15.94 20.45 -5.12
C GLU A 34 -15.63 19.61 -3.86
N GLY A 35 -16.62 19.45 -2.97
CA GLY A 35 -16.50 18.66 -1.74
C GLY A 35 -16.60 17.14 -1.91
N ALA A 36 -17.11 16.64 -3.05
CA ALA A 36 -17.50 15.23 -3.20
C ALA A 36 -16.32 14.26 -3.01
N TYR A 37 -15.12 14.68 -3.38
CA TYR A 37 -13.90 13.87 -3.30
C TYR A 37 -13.01 14.20 -2.10
N VAL A 38 -13.41 15.08 -1.17
CA VAL A 38 -12.52 15.56 -0.08
C VAL A 38 -11.91 14.41 0.72
N LEU A 39 -12.71 13.40 1.09
CA LEU A 39 -12.20 12.25 1.84
C LEU A 39 -11.20 11.41 1.03
N HIS A 40 -11.45 11.24 -0.27
CA HIS A 40 -10.53 10.55 -1.18
C HIS A 40 -9.22 11.33 -1.34
N SER A 41 -9.31 12.65 -1.52
CA SER A 41 -8.15 13.52 -1.69
C SER A 41 -7.29 13.60 -0.42
N VAL A 42 -7.88 13.82 0.75
CA VAL A 42 -7.15 13.87 2.03
C VAL A 42 -6.48 12.53 2.33
N THR A 43 -7.19 11.42 2.11
CA THR A 43 -6.66 10.09 2.38
C THR A 43 -5.51 9.76 1.43
N GLY A 44 -5.66 10.06 0.14
CA GLY A 44 -4.65 9.82 -0.90
C GLY A 44 -3.42 10.73 -0.80
N MET A 45 -3.59 11.99 -0.42
CA MET A 45 -2.49 12.98 -0.40
C MET A 45 -1.79 13.11 0.95
N ALA A 46 -2.43 12.74 2.06
CA ALA A 46 -1.85 12.90 3.40
C ALA A 46 -1.76 11.57 4.17
N VAL A 47 -2.89 10.88 4.34
CA VAL A 47 -2.96 9.70 5.24
C VAL A 47 -2.10 8.54 4.72
N ILE A 48 -2.27 8.16 3.44
CA ILE A 48 -1.52 7.06 2.85
C ILE A 48 -0.01 7.35 2.79
N PRO A 49 0.46 8.54 2.33
CA PRO A 49 1.88 8.89 2.40
C PRO A 49 2.45 8.81 3.81
N LEU A 50 1.76 9.37 4.81
CA LEU A 50 2.20 9.32 6.21
C LEU A 50 2.30 7.88 6.73
N LEU A 51 1.27 7.06 6.51
CA LEU A 51 1.29 5.65 6.90
C LEU A 51 2.37 4.86 6.17
N THR A 52 2.67 5.20 4.92
CA THR A 52 3.76 4.60 4.15
C THR A 52 5.11 4.92 4.78
N LEU A 53 5.37 6.19 5.11
CA LEU A 53 6.59 6.61 5.79
C LEU A 53 6.76 5.93 7.15
N LEU A 54 5.69 5.84 7.95
CA LEU A 54 5.70 5.10 9.22
C LEU A 54 5.98 3.61 9.01
N THR A 55 5.43 3.02 7.96
CA THR A 55 5.67 1.61 7.62
C THR A 55 7.12 1.36 7.21
N ILE A 56 7.74 2.25 6.44
CA ILE A 56 9.17 2.21 6.10
C ILE A 56 10.01 2.31 7.37
N LEU A 57 9.73 3.31 8.21
CA LEU A 57 10.42 3.52 9.48
C LEU A 57 10.36 2.26 10.35
N PHE A 58 9.18 1.69 10.55
CA PHE A 58 9.05 0.50 11.38
C PHE A 58 9.62 -0.77 10.75
N ALA A 59 9.70 -0.87 9.42
CA ALA A 59 10.45 -1.94 8.76
C ALA A 59 11.94 -1.87 9.11
N VAL A 60 12.54 -0.67 9.03
CA VAL A 60 13.95 -0.42 9.41
C VAL A 60 14.17 -0.72 10.89
N LEU A 61 13.34 -0.16 11.78
CA LEU A 61 13.47 -0.38 13.22
C LEU A 61 13.14 -1.82 13.65
N ALA A 62 12.41 -2.58 12.83
CA ALA A 62 12.18 -4.01 13.03
C ALA A 62 13.35 -4.88 12.58
N ARG A 63 14.41 -4.27 12.00
CA ARG A 63 15.54 -4.95 11.37
C ARG A 63 15.08 -5.92 10.28
N ALA A 64 14.11 -5.47 9.46
CA ALA A 64 13.67 -6.22 8.30
C ALA A 64 14.81 -6.37 7.29
N PRO A 65 14.84 -7.47 6.50
CA PRO A 65 15.82 -7.63 5.44
C PRO A 65 15.69 -6.50 4.40
N GLY A 66 16.80 -6.06 3.80
CA GLY A 66 16.82 -4.90 2.89
C GLY A 66 15.81 -4.99 1.73
N ARG A 67 15.56 -6.20 1.20
CA ARG A 67 14.52 -6.44 0.19
C ARG A 67 13.12 -6.09 0.69
N LEU A 68 12.81 -6.39 1.96
CA LEU A 68 11.52 -6.05 2.56
C LEU A 68 11.42 -4.55 2.83
N VAL A 69 12.49 -3.90 3.28
CA VAL A 69 12.52 -2.43 3.39
C VAL A 69 12.28 -1.78 2.02
N GLY A 70 12.95 -2.25 0.97
CA GLY A 70 12.70 -1.77 -0.40
C GLY A 70 11.25 -1.96 -0.86
N LEU A 71 10.63 -3.09 -0.53
CA LEU A 71 9.21 -3.33 -0.82
C LEU A 71 8.29 -2.32 -0.14
N THR A 72 8.62 -1.85 1.07
CA THR A 72 7.83 -0.83 1.77
C THR A 72 7.92 0.57 1.17
N VAL A 73 8.90 0.84 0.31
CA VAL A 73 9.05 2.13 -0.39
C VAL A 73 8.11 2.22 -1.60
N LEU A 74 7.80 1.10 -2.25
CA LEU A 74 6.99 1.07 -3.47
C LEU A 74 5.63 1.77 -3.35
N PRO A 75 4.84 1.63 -2.26
CA PRO A 75 3.58 2.34 -2.11
C PRO A 75 3.72 3.87 -2.23
N LEU A 76 4.83 4.45 -1.77
CA LEU A 76 5.06 5.89 -1.87
C LEU A 76 5.21 6.31 -3.34
N GLY A 77 6.02 5.57 -4.10
CA GLY A 77 6.19 5.81 -5.54
C GLY A 77 4.88 5.66 -6.31
N LEU A 78 4.07 4.66 -5.96
CA LEU A 78 2.76 4.45 -6.59
C LEU A 78 1.75 5.54 -6.26
N VAL A 79 1.82 6.15 -5.06
CA VAL A 79 0.97 7.30 -4.70
C VAL A 79 1.39 8.56 -5.45
N LEU A 80 2.70 8.79 -5.63
CA LEU A 80 3.19 9.89 -6.48
C LEU A 80 2.72 9.72 -7.93
N LEU A 81 2.81 8.50 -8.46
CA LEU A 81 2.28 8.18 -9.79
C LEU A 81 0.75 8.39 -9.86
N GLN A 82 0.00 8.05 -8.81
CA GLN A 82 -1.43 8.33 -8.75
C GLN A 82 -1.75 9.82 -8.84
N ALA A 83 -1.02 10.67 -8.10
CA ALA A 83 -1.21 12.11 -8.13
C ALA A 83 -0.91 12.68 -9.54
N LEU A 84 0.15 12.19 -10.18
CA LEU A 84 0.49 12.55 -11.56
C LEU A 84 -0.64 12.15 -12.53
N LEU A 85 -1.11 10.90 -12.46
CA LEU A 85 -2.19 10.40 -13.33
C LEU A 85 -3.49 11.19 -13.12
N ALA A 86 -3.84 11.50 -11.88
CA ALA A 86 -5.02 12.32 -11.57
C ALA A 86 -4.89 13.74 -12.15
N GLY A 87 -3.73 14.38 -11.97
CA GLY A 87 -3.46 15.72 -12.52
C GLY A 87 -3.51 15.74 -14.04
N LEU A 88 -2.91 14.74 -14.70
CA LEU A 88 -2.98 14.60 -16.16
C LEU A 88 -4.41 14.37 -16.64
N ALA A 89 -5.16 13.46 -16.02
CA ALA A 89 -6.55 13.20 -16.38
C ALA A 89 -7.42 14.46 -16.28
N ASN A 90 -7.26 15.24 -15.20
CA ASN A 90 -7.98 16.50 -15.00
C ASN A 90 -7.56 17.60 -15.98
N GLY A 91 -6.30 17.59 -16.45
CA GLY A 91 -5.80 18.57 -17.43
C GLY A 91 -6.17 18.25 -18.88
N ILE A 92 -6.56 17.01 -19.20
CA ILE A 92 -6.89 16.58 -20.57
C ILE A 92 -8.39 16.77 -20.83
N THR A 93 -8.78 18.03 -21.01
CA THR A 93 -10.17 18.47 -21.25
C THR A 93 -10.34 19.20 -22.59
N ASP A 94 -11.57 19.36 -23.04
CA ASP A 94 -11.92 20.27 -24.14
C ASP A 94 -12.04 21.74 -23.67
N ALA A 95 -12.40 22.64 -24.58
CA ALA A 95 -12.52 24.07 -24.26
C ALA A 95 -13.66 24.38 -23.26
N ALA A 96 -14.61 23.46 -23.08
CA ALA A 96 -15.70 23.58 -22.12
C ALA A 96 -15.37 22.90 -20.76
N GLY A 97 -14.16 22.34 -20.62
CA GLY A 97 -13.73 21.63 -19.41
C GLY A 97 -14.22 20.18 -19.32
N VAL A 98 -14.79 19.62 -20.40
CA VAL A 98 -15.27 18.24 -20.42
C VAL A 98 -14.10 17.29 -20.69
N SER A 99 -14.02 16.17 -19.96
CA SER A 99 -12.98 15.17 -20.14
C SER A 99 -12.97 14.58 -21.55
N ARG A 100 -11.80 14.57 -22.20
CA ARG A 100 -11.63 13.89 -23.50
C ARG A 100 -11.47 12.38 -23.29
N PRO A 101 -11.73 11.54 -24.32
CA PRO A 101 -11.52 10.09 -24.23
C PRO A 101 -10.12 9.70 -23.72
N PHE A 102 -9.08 10.40 -24.16
CA PHE A 102 -7.72 10.16 -23.67
C PHE A 102 -7.55 10.49 -22.18
N GLY A 103 -8.15 11.59 -21.70
CA GLY A 103 -8.16 11.94 -20.28
C GLY A 103 -8.90 10.89 -19.43
N LEU A 104 -10.00 10.35 -19.94
CA LEU A 104 -10.73 9.24 -19.30
C LEU A 104 -9.88 7.95 -19.25
N THR A 105 -9.12 7.65 -20.30
CA THR A 105 -8.17 6.53 -20.29
C THR A 105 -7.11 6.71 -19.20
N VAL A 106 -6.55 7.92 -19.05
CA VAL A 106 -5.59 8.24 -17.99
C VAL A 106 -6.24 8.12 -16.60
N ALA A 107 -7.49 8.55 -16.43
CA ALA A 107 -8.25 8.33 -15.20
C ALA A 107 -8.46 6.83 -14.90
N GLY A 108 -8.69 6.00 -15.93
CA GLY A 108 -8.71 4.54 -15.79
C GLY A 108 -7.38 3.97 -15.30
N LEU A 109 -6.25 4.46 -15.85
CA LEU A 109 -4.91 4.07 -15.39
C LEU A 109 -4.65 4.46 -13.94
N HIS A 110 -5.19 5.60 -13.48
CA HIS A 110 -5.16 5.96 -12.07
C HIS A 110 -5.82 4.87 -11.22
N ALA A 111 -7.04 4.43 -11.57
CA ALA A 111 -7.72 3.37 -10.84
C ALA A 111 -6.93 2.04 -10.84
N VAL A 112 -6.38 1.64 -11.99
CA VAL A 112 -5.53 0.43 -12.11
C VAL A 112 -4.29 0.53 -11.22
N ASN A 113 -3.61 1.67 -11.18
CA ASN A 113 -2.47 1.88 -10.30
C ASN A 113 -2.84 1.71 -8.81
N GLY A 114 -4.04 2.15 -8.41
CA GLY A 114 -4.56 1.91 -7.06
C GLY A 114 -4.66 0.42 -6.71
N ILE A 115 -5.09 -0.41 -7.66
CA ILE A 115 -5.19 -1.87 -7.49
C ILE A 115 -3.79 -2.49 -7.33
N VAL A 116 -2.83 -2.03 -8.14
CA VAL A 116 -1.43 -2.45 -8.02
C VAL A 116 -0.87 -2.09 -6.64
N ALA A 117 -1.15 -0.88 -6.15
CA ALA A 117 -0.71 -0.44 -4.82
C ALA A 117 -1.28 -1.33 -3.69
N VAL A 118 -2.56 -1.70 -3.77
CA VAL A 118 -3.15 -2.68 -2.83
C VAL A 118 -2.38 -3.99 -2.86
N HIS A 119 -2.07 -4.52 -4.04
CA HIS A 119 -1.35 -5.79 -4.17
C HIS A 119 0.05 -5.73 -3.51
N VAL A 120 0.78 -4.64 -3.73
CA VAL A 120 2.07 -4.38 -3.08
C VAL A 120 1.93 -4.35 -1.56
N VAL A 121 0.94 -3.61 -1.04
CA VAL A 121 0.73 -3.49 0.41
C VAL A 121 0.30 -4.82 1.04
N VAL A 122 -0.50 -5.65 0.36
CA VAL A 122 -0.79 -7.03 0.79
C VAL A 122 0.51 -7.84 0.91
N GLY A 123 1.42 -7.69 -0.05
CA GLY A 123 2.76 -8.29 0.01
C GLY A 123 3.54 -7.84 1.25
N VAL A 124 3.54 -6.54 1.55
CA VAL A 124 4.17 -5.97 2.76
C VAL A 124 3.55 -6.56 4.03
N VAL A 125 2.22 -6.60 4.16
CA VAL A 125 1.54 -7.15 5.35
C VAL A 125 1.91 -8.62 5.56
N ARG A 126 1.88 -9.43 4.50
CA ARG A 126 2.25 -10.85 4.57
C ARG A 126 3.70 -11.03 5.03
N ALA A 127 4.61 -10.23 4.49
CA ALA A 127 6.02 -10.29 4.86
C ALA A 127 6.27 -9.79 6.29
N ALA A 128 5.59 -8.72 6.73
CA ALA A 128 5.65 -8.21 8.09
C ALA A 128 5.19 -9.26 9.11
N ARG A 129 4.08 -9.96 8.82
CA ARG A 129 3.57 -11.06 9.67
C ARG A 129 4.55 -12.23 9.74
N ARG A 130 5.15 -12.62 8.61
CA ARG A 130 6.20 -13.66 8.59
C ARG A 130 7.41 -13.27 9.43
N LEU A 131 7.87 -12.03 9.35
CA LEU A 131 8.98 -11.52 10.15
C LEU A 131 8.65 -11.50 11.66
N ALA A 132 7.39 -11.25 12.02
CA ALA A 132 6.91 -11.23 13.40
C ALA A 132 6.63 -12.63 13.98
N GLY A 133 6.54 -13.66 13.15
CA GLY A 133 6.30 -15.03 13.59
C GLY A 133 7.45 -15.62 14.41
N PRO A 134 7.20 -16.66 15.22
CA PRO A 134 8.26 -17.42 15.89
C PRO A 134 9.27 -17.96 14.87
N ALA A 135 10.55 -17.94 15.22
CA ALA A 135 11.54 -18.69 14.44
C ALA A 135 11.17 -20.18 14.49
N PRO A 136 11.34 -20.95 13.39
CA PRO A 136 11.22 -22.40 13.47
C PRO A 136 12.12 -22.91 14.59
N ALA A 137 11.57 -23.75 15.49
CA ALA A 137 12.38 -24.40 16.50
C ALA A 137 13.48 -25.18 15.77
N GLU A 138 14.74 -24.85 16.06
CA GLU A 138 15.89 -25.57 15.56
C GLU A 138 15.73 -27.03 15.98
N VAL A 139 15.57 -27.93 15.00
CA VAL A 139 15.52 -29.36 15.27
C VAL A 139 16.91 -29.74 15.74
N ALA A 140 17.10 -29.79 17.06
CA ALA A 140 18.34 -30.25 17.66
C ALA A 140 18.63 -31.64 17.07
N PRO A 141 19.80 -31.86 16.44
CA PRO A 141 20.14 -33.17 15.91
C PRO A 141 20.16 -34.15 17.08
N VAL A 142 19.29 -35.17 17.02
CA VAL A 142 19.31 -36.28 17.95
C VAL A 142 20.61 -37.05 17.69
N THR A 143 21.63 -36.82 18.51
CA THR A 143 22.83 -37.63 18.51
C THR A 143 22.46 -39.01 19.05
N VAL A 144 22.18 -39.96 18.16
CA VAL A 144 22.10 -41.37 18.53
C VAL A 144 23.51 -41.79 18.93
N ARG A 145 23.70 -42.09 20.21
CA ARG A 145 24.95 -42.63 20.73
C ARG A 145 25.06 -44.06 20.23
N GLU A 146 25.85 -44.30 19.18
CA GLU A 146 26.14 -45.65 18.72
C GLU A 146 26.80 -46.42 19.86
N GLY A 147 26.13 -47.51 20.26
CA GLY A 147 26.55 -48.38 21.34
C GLY A 147 27.80 -49.16 20.96
N GLU A 148 28.68 -49.25 21.94
CA GLU A 148 29.97 -49.95 21.99
C GLU A 148 29.81 -51.46 21.68
N PRO A 149 30.68 -52.06 20.83
CA PRO A 149 30.61 -53.49 20.55
C PRO A 149 31.08 -54.32 21.76
N ALA A 150 30.36 -55.44 21.97
CA ALA A 150 30.56 -56.42 23.05
C ALA A 150 31.84 -57.25 22.91
#